data_AF-A0ABD3Q0D3-F1
#
_entry.id   AF-A0ABD3Q0D3-F1
#
_cell.length_a   1.000
_cell.length_b   1.000
_cell.length_c   1.000
_cell.angle_alpha   90.00
_cell.angle_beta   90.00
_cell.angle_gamma   90.00
#
_symmetry.space_group_name_H-M   'P 1'
#
loop_
_entity.id
_entity.type
_entity.pdbx_description
1 polymer ?
#
loop_
_entity_poly.entity_id
_entity_poly.type
_entity_poly.pdbx_seq_one_letter_code
_entity_poly.pdbx_strand_id
1 'polypeptide(L)'
;MGCHDTIKLIYRRSDHLDLLTSVIRDENPQMFILNKGSHVEQDEVYEAGWNKSINALEEHERHLEELGLPCLFLFRTTVPGHPQCASYTEPVNNITQMEAVIADKSSYSMEMLQYRWWCFKAQNEIMENLVTASRLKNYHIMDAYDINILRPDKHRPPDCLHNCFPGKTEVYHQLMLHFLKLSMVQI
;
A
#
# COMPACT_ATOMS: atom_id res chain seq x y z
N MET A 1 18.77 -20.28 16.19
CA MET A 1 19.45 -19.00 16.50
C MET A 1 18.51 -17.89 16.08
N GLY A 2 18.04 -16.95 16.91
CA GLY A 2 18.20 -16.74 18.34
C GLY A 2 16.92 -16.06 18.91
N CYS A 3 16.64 -16.26 20.20
CA CYS A 3 15.56 -15.61 20.94
C CYS A 3 16.05 -14.34 21.68
N HIS A 4 16.96 -13.58 21.07
CA HIS A 4 17.57 -12.38 21.69
C HIS A 4 17.42 -11.09 20.87
N ASP A 5 16.81 -11.16 19.68
CA ASP A 5 16.63 -9.98 18.84
C ASP A 5 15.29 -9.29 19.17
N THR A 6 15.35 -8.11 19.77
CA THR A 6 14.18 -7.30 20.09
C THR A 6 13.66 -6.62 18.81
N ILE A 7 12.50 -7.05 18.33
CA ILE A 7 11.79 -6.37 17.24
C ILE A 7 11.08 -5.13 17.81
N LYS A 8 11.35 -3.95 17.25
CA LYS A 8 10.58 -2.73 17.51
C LYS A 8 9.62 -2.49 16.36
N LEU A 9 8.31 -2.61 16.62
CA LEU A 9 7.28 -2.26 15.65
C LEU A 9 6.87 -0.80 15.82
N ILE A 10 6.88 -0.05 14.72
CA ILE A 10 6.49 1.36 14.70
C ILE A 10 5.32 1.51 13.74
N TYR A 11 4.19 1.99 14.25
CA TYR A 11 3.03 2.38 13.45
C TYR A 11 2.94 3.91 13.41
N ARG A 12 2.81 4.46 12.21
CA ARG A 12 2.54 5.88 11.97
C ARG A 12 1.49 5.97 10.88
N ARG A 13 0.50 6.82 11.10
CA ARG A 13 -0.52 7.17 10.12
C ARG A 13 -0.28 8.61 9.67
N SER A 14 -0.18 8.77 8.36
CA SER A 14 -0.20 10.06 7.68
C SER A 14 -0.89 9.84 6.34
N ASP A 15 -1.73 10.79 5.94
CA ASP A 15 -2.45 10.71 4.67
C ASP A 15 -1.49 10.93 3.47
N HIS A 16 -0.33 11.57 3.70
CA HIS A 16 0.58 12.03 2.66
C HIS A 16 2.05 11.56 2.83
N LEU A 17 2.32 10.63 3.77
CA LEU A 17 3.67 10.18 4.15
C LEU A 17 4.63 11.32 4.60
N ASP A 18 4.09 12.45 5.04
CA ASP A 18 4.85 13.63 5.49
C ASP A 18 5.75 13.37 6.72
N LEU A 19 5.41 12.36 7.53
CA LEU A 19 6.19 11.93 8.69
C LEU A 19 7.39 11.04 8.36
N LEU A 20 7.53 10.55 7.12
CA LEU A 20 8.52 9.53 6.77
C LEU A 20 9.95 9.93 7.13
N THR A 21 10.38 11.15 6.78
CA THR A 21 11.73 11.65 7.07
C THR A 21 11.99 11.74 8.58
N SER A 22 10.99 12.13 9.38
CA SER A 22 11.14 12.15 10.84
C SER A 22 11.26 10.75 11.43
N VAL A 23 10.49 9.79 10.92
CA VAL A 23 10.56 8.39 11.36
C VAL A 23 11.93 7.79 11.03
N ILE A 24 12.44 8.03 9.81
CA ILE A 24 13.78 7.62 9.42
C ILE A 24 14.83 8.13 10.42
N ARG A 25 14.80 9.45 10.70
CA ARG A 25 15.77 10.09 11.59
C ARG A 25 15.67 9.61 13.04
N ASP A 26 14.45 9.54 13.57
CA ASP A 26 14.24 9.33 15.01
C ASP A 26 14.27 7.84 15.38
N GLU A 27 13.97 6.94 14.43
CA GLU A 27 13.78 5.52 14.69
C GLU A 27 14.75 4.60 13.93
N ASN A 28 15.42 5.11 12.88
CA ASN A 28 16.37 4.38 12.04
C ASN A 28 15.90 2.97 11.60
N PRO A 29 14.74 2.83 10.93
CA PRO A 29 14.13 1.53 10.67
C PRO A 29 14.87 0.73 9.60
N GLN A 30 14.96 -0.59 9.75
CA GLN A 30 15.53 -1.49 8.72
C GLN A 30 14.46 -2.05 7.76
N MET A 31 13.18 -1.85 8.07
CA MET A 31 12.09 -2.31 7.23
C MET A 31 10.98 -1.25 7.19
N PHE A 32 10.43 -1.04 5.99
CA PHE A 32 9.31 -0.14 5.76
C PHE A 32 8.17 -0.89 5.09
N ILE A 33 6.95 -0.59 5.51
CA ILE A 33 5.72 -1.00 4.82
C ILE A 33 4.93 0.28 4.57
N LEU A 34 4.88 0.69 3.30
CA LEU A 34 4.37 1.98 2.89
C LEU A 34 3.12 1.79 2.03
N ASN A 35 2.13 2.63 2.27
CA ASN A 35 0.96 2.79 1.42
C ASN A 35 0.56 4.27 1.45
N LYS A 36 0.16 4.80 0.30
CA LYS A 36 -0.38 6.15 0.16
C LYS A 36 -1.56 6.07 -0.79
N GLY A 37 -2.74 6.51 -0.37
CA GLY A 37 -3.88 6.57 -1.29
C GLY A 37 -5.27 6.44 -0.70
N SER A 38 -5.49 6.35 0.62
CA SER A 38 -6.89 6.47 1.12
C SER A 38 -7.50 7.86 0.87
N HIS A 39 -6.69 8.85 0.47
CA HIS A 39 -7.07 10.20 0.10
C HIS A 39 -6.49 10.54 -1.28
N VAL A 40 -7.35 10.67 -2.30
CA VAL A 40 -6.92 11.01 -3.67
C VAL A 40 -6.37 12.43 -3.73
N GLU A 41 -5.16 12.57 -4.27
CA GLU A 41 -4.56 13.86 -4.60
C GLU A 41 -4.66 14.15 -6.11
N GLN A 42 -4.24 15.35 -6.53
CA GLN A 42 -3.88 15.58 -7.93
C GLN A 42 -2.60 14.81 -8.26
N ASP A 43 -2.50 14.28 -9.48
CA ASP A 43 -1.42 13.36 -9.85
C ASP A 43 -0.04 14.00 -9.70
N GLU A 44 0.10 15.30 -10.02
CA GLU A 44 1.36 16.03 -9.86
C GLU A 44 1.78 16.16 -8.39
N VAL A 45 0.81 16.38 -7.49
CA VAL A 45 1.05 16.46 -6.04
C VAL A 45 1.37 15.06 -5.48
N TYR A 46 0.65 14.06 -5.96
CA TYR A 46 0.84 12.67 -5.57
C TYR A 46 2.25 12.17 -5.95
N GLU A 47 2.65 12.41 -7.21
CA GLU A 47 3.97 12.12 -7.77
C GLU A 47 5.07 12.87 -7.02
N ALA A 48 4.91 14.18 -6.79
CA ALA A 48 5.90 14.96 -6.03
C ALA A 48 6.10 14.41 -4.61
N GLY A 49 5.02 13.98 -3.95
CA GLY A 49 5.08 13.35 -2.64
C GLY A 49 5.82 12.01 -2.65
N TRP A 50 5.61 11.18 -3.67
CA TRP A 50 6.35 9.92 -3.83
C TRP A 50 7.81 10.15 -4.16
N ASN A 51 8.14 11.08 -5.07
CA ASN A 51 9.52 11.45 -5.37
C ASN A 51 10.28 11.88 -4.10
N LYS A 52 9.67 12.73 -3.27
CA LYS A 52 10.24 13.13 -1.98
C LYS A 52 10.47 11.93 -1.06
N SER A 53 9.48 11.03 -0.98
CA SER A 53 9.55 9.84 -0.13
C SER A 53 10.64 8.87 -0.59
N ILE A 54 10.70 8.57 -1.87
CA ILE A 54 11.71 7.68 -2.49
C ILE A 54 13.11 8.24 -2.28
N ASN A 55 13.33 9.53 -2.51
CA ASN A 55 14.64 10.15 -2.26
C ASN A 55 15.11 9.97 -0.81
N ALA A 56 14.21 10.11 0.17
CA ALA A 56 14.54 9.88 1.57
C ALA A 56 14.85 8.41 1.87
N LEU A 57 14.14 7.47 1.24
CA LEU A 57 14.38 6.04 1.38
C LEU A 57 15.72 5.62 0.73
N GLU A 58 16.07 6.19 -0.43
CA GLU A 58 17.36 5.93 -1.08
C GLU A 58 18.54 6.45 -0.26
N GLU A 59 18.39 7.62 0.38
CA GLU A 59 19.41 8.14 1.29
C GLU A 59 19.56 7.25 2.52
N HIS A 60 18.44 6.80 3.07
CA HIS A 60 18.41 5.90 4.20
C HIS A 60 19.00 4.52 3.88
N GLU A 61 18.70 3.95 2.71
CA GLU A 61 19.28 2.68 2.25
C GLU A 61 20.80 2.79 2.18
N ARG A 62 21.34 3.86 1.57
CA ARG A 62 22.80 4.09 1.54
C ARG A 62 23.40 4.18 2.94
N HIS A 63 22.73 4.88 3.85
CA HIS A 63 23.20 4.99 5.24
C HIS A 63 23.25 3.62 5.94
N LEU A 64 22.20 2.79 5.79
CA LEU A 64 22.19 1.44 6.35
C LEU A 64 23.25 0.54 5.70
N GLU A 65 23.48 0.66 4.40
CA GLU A 65 24.55 -0.06 3.69
C GLU A 65 25.94 0.29 4.24
N GLU A 66 26.22 1.57 4.49
CA GLU A 66 27.48 2.03 5.10
C GLU A 66 27.69 1.44 6.50
N LEU A 67 26.60 1.17 7.22
CA LEU A 67 26.60 0.51 8.53
C LEU A 67 26.65 -1.02 8.45
N GLY A 68 26.57 -1.61 7.25
CA GLY A 68 26.46 -3.05 7.06
C GLY A 68 25.14 -3.64 7.57
N LEU A 69 24.07 -2.83 7.61
CA LEU A 69 22.74 -3.24 8.06
C LEU A 69 21.82 -3.53 6.88
N PRO A 70 20.96 -4.55 6.96
CA PRO A 70 19.97 -4.82 5.93
C PRO A 70 18.90 -3.75 5.88
N CYS A 71 18.34 -3.53 4.70
CA CYS A 71 17.16 -2.69 4.48
C CYS A 71 16.13 -3.42 3.60
N LEU A 72 14.84 -3.25 3.87
CA LEU A 72 13.74 -3.80 3.08
C LEU A 72 12.58 -2.80 2.95
N PHE A 73 12.15 -2.52 1.72
CA PHE A 73 11.00 -1.67 1.45
C PHE A 73 9.84 -2.47 0.85
N LEU A 74 8.68 -2.45 1.48
CA LEU A 74 7.44 -3.00 0.93
C LEU A 74 6.49 -1.86 0.57
N PHE A 75 6.19 -1.70 -0.71
CA PHE A 75 5.22 -0.72 -1.22
C PHE A 75 3.91 -1.43 -1.50
N ARG A 76 2.84 -1.08 -0.80
CA ARG A 76 1.52 -1.67 -1.00
C ARG A 76 0.68 -0.75 -1.88
N THR A 77 0.09 -1.30 -2.93
CA THR A 77 -0.87 -0.57 -3.79
C THR A 77 -2.16 -0.25 -3.02
N THR A 78 -2.81 0.84 -3.38
CA THR A 78 -4.06 1.29 -2.75
C THR A 78 -5.25 0.60 -3.39
N VAL A 79 -6.22 0.19 -2.58
CA VAL A 79 -7.41 -0.55 -3.02
C VAL A 79 -8.62 0.38 -3.06
N PRO A 80 -9.41 0.40 -4.15
CA PRO A 80 -10.65 1.16 -4.18
C PRO A 80 -11.69 0.53 -3.24
N GLY A 81 -12.62 1.34 -2.73
CA GLY A 81 -13.85 0.79 -2.20
C GLY A 81 -14.76 0.30 -3.33
N HIS A 82 -15.77 -0.51 -3.00
CA HIS A 82 -16.71 -1.07 -3.97
C HIS A 82 -18.08 -0.40 -3.86
N PRO A 83 -18.48 0.45 -4.82
CA PRO A 83 -19.82 1.03 -4.80
C PRO A 83 -20.87 -0.08 -4.72
N GLN A 84 -21.92 0.15 -3.93
CA GLN A 84 -23.00 -0.82 -3.72
C GLN A 84 -22.51 -2.17 -3.17
N CYS A 85 -21.43 -2.20 -2.39
CA CYS A 85 -20.86 -3.44 -1.83
C CYS A 85 -21.86 -4.39 -1.13
N ALA A 86 -23.00 -3.87 -0.64
CA ALA A 86 -24.06 -4.67 -0.04
C ALA A 86 -24.72 -5.68 -1.01
N SER A 87 -24.63 -5.47 -2.33
CA SER A 87 -25.20 -6.37 -3.35
C SER A 87 -24.30 -7.58 -3.64
N TYR A 88 -23.06 -7.58 -3.16
CA TYR A 88 -22.08 -8.64 -3.40
C TYR A 88 -21.97 -9.57 -2.20
N THR A 89 -22.36 -10.83 -2.40
CA THR A 89 -22.24 -11.89 -1.38
C THR A 89 -21.03 -12.78 -1.59
N GLU A 90 -20.40 -12.73 -2.77
CA GLU A 90 -19.33 -13.61 -3.22
C GLU A 90 -18.23 -12.81 -3.95
N PRO A 91 -16.99 -13.33 -4.03
CA PRO A 91 -15.95 -12.79 -4.89
C PRO A 91 -16.36 -12.72 -6.36
N VAL A 92 -15.71 -11.84 -7.12
CA VAL A 92 -15.88 -11.71 -8.58
C VAL A 92 -14.56 -12.06 -9.25
N ASN A 93 -14.56 -12.99 -10.21
CA ASN A 93 -13.34 -13.49 -10.86
C ASN A 93 -12.98 -12.75 -12.16
N ASN A 94 -13.38 -11.49 -12.31
CA ASN A 94 -13.13 -10.69 -13.50
C ASN A 94 -12.70 -9.27 -13.12
N ILE A 95 -11.41 -8.97 -13.29
CA ILE A 95 -10.84 -7.68 -12.92
C ILE A 95 -11.41 -6.56 -13.78
N THR A 96 -11.47 -6.74 -15.10
CA THR A 96 -12.00 -5.74 -16.03
C THR A 96 -13.45 -5.38 -15.73
N GLN A 97 -14.26 -6.36 -15.34
CA GLN A 97 -15.63 -6.11 -14.88
C GLN A 97 -15.64 -5.22 -13.63
N MET A 98 -14.83 -5.56 -12.62
CA MET A 98 -14.81 -4.79 -11.38
C MET A 98 -14.22 -3.38 -11.59
N GLU A 99 -13.21 -3.22 -12.43
CA GLU A 99 -12.68 -1.92 -12.83
C GLU A 99 -13.74 -1.05 -13.51
N ALA A 100 -14.59 -1.64 -14.36
CA ALA A 100 -15.71 -0.92 -14.98
C ALA A 100 -16.72 -0.43 -13.93
N VAL A 101 -17.02 -1.24 -12.90
CA VAL A 101 -17.88 -0.83 -11.78
C VAL A 101 -17.25 0.32 -10.99
N ILE A 102 -15.95 0.22 -10.70
CA ILE A 102 -15.22 1.29 -9.99
C ILE A 102 -15.18 2.58 -10.82
N ALA A 103 -15.00 2.49 -12.13
CA ALA A 103 -14.95 3.65 -13.03
C ALA A 103 -16.32 4.32 -13.23
N ASP A 104 -17.42 3.58 -13.10
CA ASP A 104 -18.77 4.09 -13.26
C ASP A 104 -19.21 4.95 -12.05
N LYS A 105 -19.09 6.27 -12.21
CA LYS A 105 -19.50 7.24 -11.19
C LYS A 105 -20.99 7.19 -10.84
N SER A 106 -21.84 6.65 -11.73
CA SER A 106 -23.28 6.51 -11.44
C SER A 106 -23.56 5.44 -10.38
N SER A 107 -22.61 4.54 -10.13
CA SER A 107 -22.72 3.51 -9.10
C SER A 107 -22.48 4.03 -7.68
N TYR A 108 -22.01 5.28 -7.52
CA TYR A 108 -21.65 5.88 -6.24
C TYR A 108 -22.81 6.68 -5.63
N SER A 109 -22.94 6.66 -4.30
CA SER A 109 -23.75 7.66 -3.60
C SER A 109 -23.07 9.03 -3.65
N MET A 110 -23.82 10.10 -3.42
CA MET A 110 -23.27 11.46 -3.35
C MET A 110 -22.12 11.59 -2.35
N GLU A 111 -22.24 10.92 -1.20
CA GLU A 111 -21.22 10.90 -0.16
C GLU A 111 -19.97 10.12 -0.59
N MET A 112 -20.11 9.09 -1.42
CA MET A 112 -18.97 8.28 -1.87
C MET A 112 -18.16 8.98 -2.97
N LEU A 113 -18.78 9.87 -3.76
CA LEU A 113 -18.11 10.60 -4.85
C LEU A 113 -16.89 11.40 -4.36
N GLN A 114 -16.89 11.87 -3.11
CA GLN A 114 -15.78 12.63 -2.54
C GLN A 114 -14.48 11.81 -2.43
N TYR A 115 -14.57 10.48 -2.30
CA TYR A 115 -13.41 9.62 -2.10
C TYR A 115 -12.68 9.29 -3.41
N ARG A 116 -13.33 9.50 -4.56
CA ARG A 116 -12.73 9.37 -5.90
C ARG A 116 -11.98 8.05 -6.14
N TRP A 117 -12.49 6.92 -5.65
CA TRP A 117 -11.83 5.61 -5.74
C TRP A 117 -11.42 5.19 -7.16
N TRP A 118 -12.13 5.67 -8.18
CA TRP A 118 -11.77 5.48 -9.60
C TRP A 118 -10.40 6.04 -10.00
N CYS A 119 -9.78 6.89 -9.18
CA CYS A 119 -8.44 7.42 -9.44
C CYS A 119 -7.32 6.50 -8.91
N PHE A 120 -7.61 5.52 -8.04
CA PHE A 120 -6.56 4.75 -7.37
C PHE A 120 -5.72 3.90 -8.31
N LYS A 121 -6.30 3.36 -9.39
CA LYS A 121 -5.53 2.60 -10.39
C LYS A 121 -4.40 3.45 -10.98
N ALA A 122 -4.74 4.63 -11.49
CA ALA A 122 -3.76 5.55 -12.06
C ALA A 122 -2.70 5.99 -11.03
N GLN A 123 -3.11 6.23 -9.78
CA GLN A 123 -2.16 6.58 -8.71
C GLN A 123 -1.25 5.41 -8.28
N ASN A 124 -1.74 4.18 -8.34
CA ASN A 124 -0.89 3.00 -8.16
C ASN A 124 0.13 2.91 -9.29
N GLU A 125 -0.29 3.06 -10.54
CA GLU A 125 0.62 3.04 -11.70
C GLU A 125 1.72 4.12 -11.59
N ILE A 126 1.39 5.33 -11.12
CA ILE A 126 2.38 6.38 -10.83
C ILE A 126 3.40 5.90 -9.78
N MET A 127 2.92 5.39 -8.64
CA MET A 127 3.79 4.91 -7.57
C MET A 127 4.69 3.76 -8.05
N GLU A 128 4.12 2.77 -8.73
CA GLU A 128 4.84 1.60 -9.25
C GLU A 128 5.94 2.01 -10.23
N ASN A 129 5.64 2.94 -11.14
CA ASN A 129 6.62 3.47 -12.10
C ASN A 129 7.76 4.19 -11.38
N LEU A 130 7.46 5.04 -10.39
CA LEU A 130 8.48 5.78 -9.63
C LEU A 130 9.36 4.84 -8.80
N VAL A 131 8.77 3.87 -8.11
CA VAL A 131 9.52 2.88 -7.32
C VAL A 131 10.40 2.02 -8.23
N THR A 132 9.86 1.58 -9.38
CA THR A 132 10.61 0.77 -10.35
C THR A 132 11.78 1.54 -10.96
N ALA A 133 11.61 2.85 -11.21
CA ALA A 133 12.66 3.72 -11.74
C ALA A 133 13.66 4.21 -10.68
N SER A 134 13.42 3.91 -9.39
CA SER A 134 14.28 4.35 -8.30
C SER A 134 15.61 3.58 -8.24
N ARG A 135 16.51 4.04 -7.38
CA ARG A 135 17.80 3.38 -7.07
C ARG A 135 17.72 2.44 -5.87
N LEU A 136 16.52 2.23 -5.31
CA LEU A 136 16.33 1.30 -4.20
C LEU A 136 16.73 -0.12 -4.64
N LYS A 137 17.57 -0.78 -3.86
CA LYS A 137 18.12 -2.10 -4.21
C LYS A 137 17.26 -3.24 -3.71
N ASN A 138 16.66 -3.09 -2.52
CA ASN A 138 15.85 -4.15 -1.92
C ASN A 138 14.42 -3.69 -1.63
N TYR A 139 13.54 -3.84 -2.62
CA TYR A 139 12.13 -3.53 -2.49
C TYR A 139 11.22 -4.59 -3.11
N HIS A 140 9.97 -4.60 -2.63
CA HIS A 140 8.88 -5.34 -3.25
C HIS A 140 7.64 -4.47 -3.35
N ILE A 141 6.90 -4.63 -4.44
CA ILE A 141 5.56 -4.08 -4.60
C ILE A 141 4.56 -5.18 -4.23
N MET A 142 3.80 -4.94 -3.17
CA MET A 142 2.69 -5.79 -2.75
C MET A 142 1.43 -5.34 -3.44
N ASP A 143 1.03 -6.07 -4.48
CA ASP A 143 -0.18 -5.79 -5.23
C ASP A 143 -1.43 -6.15 -4.42
N ALA A 144 -1.92 -5.16 -3.68
CA ALA A 144 -3.16 -5.25 -2.94
C ALA A 144 -4.38 -4.92 -3.81
N TYR A 145 -4.20 -4.19 -4.90
CA TYR A 145 -5.25 -3.71 -5.80
C TYR A 145 -5.90 -4.89 -6.53
N ASP A 146 -5.14 -5.69 -7.28
CA ASP A 146 -5.69 -6.82 -8.05
C ASP A 146 -6.34 -7.86 -7.14
N ILE A 147 -5.76 -8.09 -5.96
CA ILE A 147 -6.29 -9.05 -5.00
C ILE A 147 -7.66 -8.61 -4.47
N ASN A 148 -7.81 -7.35 -4.06
CA ASN A 148 -9.03 -6.91 -3.39
C ASN A 148 -10.08 -6.30 -4.32
N ILE A 149 -9.73 -5.85 -5.52
CA ILE A 149 -10.75 -5.38 -6.46
C ILE A 149 -11.71 -6.52 -6.84
N LEU A 150 -11.22 -7.76 -6.86
CA LEU A 150 -11.99 -8.99 -7.07
C LEU A 150 -12.82 -9.44 -5.86
N ARG A 151 -12.77 -8.67 -4.77
CA ARG A 151 -13.42 -9.00 -3.51
C ARG A 151 -14.42 -7.92 -3.14
N PRO A 152 -15.48 -7.68 -3.92
CA PRO A 152 -16.54 -6.76 -3.49
C PRO A 152 -17.37 -7.32 -2.33
N ASP A 153 -17.18 -8.59 -1.96
CA ASP A 153 -17.77 -9.21 -0.77
C ASP A 153 -17.11 -8.73 0.53
N LYS A 154 -17.82 -8.95 1.65
CA LYS A 154 -17.31 -8.80 3.03
C LYS A 154 -16.81 -7.40 3.42
N HIS A 155 -17.38 -6.38 2.78
CA HIS A 155 -17.39 -5.02 3.31
C HIS A 155 -18.37 -4.88 4.49
N ARG A 156 -18.38 -3.71 5.14
CA ARG A 156 -19.32 -3.38 6.22
C ARG A 156 -20.25 -2.24 5.76
N PRO A 157 -21.27 -2.50 4.92
CA PRO A 157 -22.20 -1.47 4.49
C PRO A 157 -22.73 -0.61 5.67
N PRO A 158 -22.84 0.72 5.51
CA PRO A 158 -22.63 1.49 4.28
C PRO A 158 -21.15 1.80 3.95
N ASP A 159 -20.21 1.36 4.79
CA ASP A 159 -18.77 1.50 4.54
C ASP A 159 -18.31 0.42 3.55
N CYS A 160 -18.13 0.85 2.31
CA CYS A 160 -17.65 0.01 1.22
C CYS A 160 -16.15 0.14 0.94
N LEU A 161 -15.40 0.79 1.82
CA LEU A 161 -13.92 0.85 1.72
C LEU A 161 -13.28 -0.17 2.65
N HIS A 162 -13.74 -0.22 3.90
CA HIS A 162 -13.15 -1.05 4.92
C HIS A 162 -13.74 -2.47 4.93
N ASN A 163 -12.96 -3.38 5.49
CA ASN A 163 -13.23 -4.82 5.46
C ASN A 163 -13.43 -5.34 6.89
N CYS A 164 -14.27 -6.36 7.04
CA CYS A 164 -14.39 -7.06 8.33
C CYS A 164 -13.11 -7.86 8.64
N PHE A 165 -12.82 -8.02 9.93
CA PHE A 165 -11.81 -8.93 10.44
C PHE A 165 -12.49 -10.08 11.23
N PRO A 166 -12.10 -11.35 11.02
CA PRO A 166 -11.17 -11.85 9.99
C PRO A 166 -11.74 -11.67 8.58
N GLY A 167 -10.87 -11.57 7.56
CA GLY A 167 -11.34 -11.27 6.22
C GLY A 167 -10.25 -11.20 5.15
N LYS A 168 -10.59 -10.62 3.99
CA LYS A 168 -9.73 -10.56 2.80
C LYS A 168 -8.39 -9.84 3.02
N THR A 169 -8.27 -9.03 4.07
CA THR A 169 -7.02 -8.37 4.46
C THR A 169 -5.95 -9.34 4.98
N GLU A 170 -6.32 -10.56 5.39
CA GLU A 170 -5.35 -11.58 5.85
C GLU A 170 -4.37 -12.00 4.77
N VAL A 171 -4.76 -11.91 3.49
CA VAL A 171 -3.88 -12.21 2.35
C VAL A 171 -2.66 -11.29 2.37
N TYR A 172 -2.82 -10.02 2.77
CA TYR A 172 -1.70 -9.08 2.85
C TYR A 172 -0.71 -9.43 3.94
N HIS A 173 -1.20 -9.94 5.08
CA HIS A 173 -0.32 -10.43 6.13
C HIS A 173 0.46 -11.66 5.66
N GLN A 174 -0.18 -12.57 4.91
CA GLN A 174 0.51 -13.72 4.33
C GLN A 174 1.58 -13.31 3.30
N LEU A 175 1.27 -12.36 2.42
CA LEU A 175 2.23 -11.81 1.46
C LEU A 175 3.39 -11.10 2.15
N MET A 176 3.10 -10.30 3.18
CA MET A 176 4.14 -9.64 3.98
C MET A 176 5.07 -10.67 4.62
N LEU A 177 4.53 -11.72 5.24
CA LEU A 177 5.33 -12.79 5.83
C LEU A 177 6.15 -13.55 4.77
N HIS A 178 5.61 -13.71 3.57
CA HIS A 178 6.33 -14.31 2.45
C HIS A 178 7.54 -13.45 2.03
N PHE A 179 7.34 -12.15 1.81
CA PHE A 179 8.44 -11.23 1.47
C PHE A 179 9.50 -11.18 2.57
N LEU A 180 9.08 -11.08 3.83
CA LEU A 180 9.99 -11.15 4.99
C LEU A 180 10.88 -12.39 4.94
N LYS A 181 10.29 -13.56 4.66
CA LYS A 181 11.04 -14.82 4.57
C LYS A 181 12.02 -14.81 3.40
N LEU A 182 11.64 -14.26 2.25
CA LEU A 182 12.54 -14.16 1.08
C LEU A 182 13.73 -13.25 1.36
N SER A 183 13.50 -12.09 1.98
CA SER A 183 14.55 -11.12 2.27
C SER A 183 15.49 -11.58 3.39
N MET A 184 15.02 -12.41 4.33
CA MET A 184 15.87 -13.01 5.37
C MET A 184 16.81 -14.11 4.86
N VAL A 185 16.57 -14.69 3.67
CA VAL A 185 17.47 -15.70 3.08
C VAL A 185 18.67 -15.07 2.36
N GLN A 186 18.65 -13.75 2.16
CA GLN A 186 19.69 -12.99 1.48
C GLN A 186 20.63 -12.22 2.42
N ILE A 187 20.42 -12.32 3.74
CA ILE A 187 21.24 -11.74 4.82
C ILE A 187 21.98 -12.88 5.52
#